data_AF-X1BUG6-F1
#
_entry.id   AF-X1BUG6-F1
#
_cell.length_a   1.000
_cell.length_b   1.000
_cell.length_c   1.000
_cell.angle_alpha   90.00
_cell.angle_beta   90.00
_cell.angle_gamma   90.00
#
_symmetry.space_group_name_H-M   'P 1'
#
loop_
_entity.id
_entity.type
_entity.pdbx_description
1 polymer ?
#
loop_
_entity_poly.entity_id
_entity_poly.type
_entity_poly.pdbx_seq_one_letter_code
_entity_poly.pdbx_strand_id
1 'polypeptide(L)'
;PQKNYKVIHVGGTNGKGSVCRFLQSILTLNGYKVGVYTSPHLQRFTERFIIDNNEMLKGDVVKLIEKIKPIIEDMLKKGNTPTFFEIVTAMAFLCFKDKNVDFAIVEVGLGGRFDATNIVEPIVSVITNVSLEHQDRLGDKIDDIAFEKAGIIKDNIPVITGASGKSLDVINKIAKERKSPVTTVDDGFWEKLQGGPDWQEFLVNGSLKDYHLKTSMAGKFQGENITLTIATIENIQMNGVYITDESITEGIEKTTNPGRMEIV
;
A
#
# COMPACT_ATOMS: atom_id res chain seq x y z
N PRO A 1 15.73 -1.60 -10.42
CA PRO A 1 15.40 -2.83 -9.64
C PRO A 1 13.88 -3.10 -9.59
N GLN A 2 13.08 -2.05 -9.50
CA GLN A 2 11.63 -2.01 -9.38
C GLN A 2 10.79 -2.72 -10.46
N LYS A 3 11.41 -3.23 -11.54
CA LYS A 3 10.73 -3.96 -12.63
C LYS A 3 10.89 -5.50 -12.54
N ASN A 4 11.43 -6.04 -11.45
CA ASN A 4 11.78 -7.47 -11.34
C ASN A 4 10.75 -8.32 -10.56
N TYR A 5 9.68 -7.70 -10.07
CA TYR A 5 8.67 -8.34 -9.22
C TYR A 5 7.33 -7.60 -9.40
N LYS A 6 6.22 -8.21 -8.97
CA LYS A 6 4.90 -7.59 -9.05
C LYS A 6 4.79 -6.50 -7.98
N VAL A 7 4.18 -5.36 -8.31
CA VAL A 7 4.02 -4.25 -7.37
C VAL A 7 2.54 -3.97 -7.11
N ILE A 8 2.17 -3.82 -5.84
CA ILE A 8 0.90 -3.23 -5.40
C ILE A 8 1.22 -1.86 -4.83
N HIS A 9 0.73 -0.79 -5.45
CA HIS A 9 1.11 0.59 -5.10
C HIS A 9 -0.01 1.26 -4.32
N VAL A 10 0.23 1.59 -3.06
CA VAL A 10 -0.80 2.02 -2.10
C VAL A 10 -0.61 3.49 -1.72
N GLY A 11 -1.51 4.34 -2.19
CA GLY A 11 -1.63 5.75 -1.84
C GLY A 11 -2.91 6.07 -1.08
N GLY A 12 -3.16 7.35 -0.81
CA GLY A 12 -4.30 7.81 -0.03
C GLY A 12 -3.90 8.67 1.18
N THR A 13 -4.89 9.14 1.93
CA THR A 13 -4.68 9.95 3.14
C THR A 13 -4.51 9.05 4.36
N ASN A 14 -5.58 8.41 4.81
CA ASN A 14 -5.55 7.49 5.94
C ASN A 14 -5.70 6.03 5.51
N GLY A 15 -5.21 5.09 6.33
CA GLY A 15 -5.42 3.66 6.08
C GLY A 15 -4.37 2.96 5.20
N LYS A 16 -3.52 3.70 4.48
CA LYS A 16 -2.43 3.15 3.63
C LYS A 16 -1.64 2.02 4.29
N GLY A 17 -1.02 2.31 5.44
CA GLY A 17 -0.28 1.32 6.21
C GLY A 17 -1.12 0.12 6.63
N SER A 18 -2.38 0.29 7.05
CA SER A 18 -3.27 -0.84 7.41
C SER A 18 -3.54 -1.74 6.21
N VAL A 19 -3.88 -1.17 5.06
CA VAL A 19 -4.07 -1.91 3.80
C VAL A 19 -2.79 -2.66 3.42
N CYS A 20 -1.62 -2.02 3.54
CA CYS A 20 -0.35 -2.68 3.28
C CYS A 20 -0.13 -3.91 4.18
N ARG A 21 -0.50 -3.82 5.46
CA ARG A 21 -0.37 -4.93 6.44
C ARG A 21 -1.33 -6.07 6.14
N PHE A 22 -2.58 -5.78 5.82
CA PHE A 22 -3.54 -6.82 5.45
C PHE A 22 -3.10 -7.55 4.17
N LEU A 23 -2.72 -6.81 3.12
CA LEU A 23 -2.19 -7.38 1.88
C LEU A 23 -0.95 -8.23 2.14
N GLN A 24 -0.02 -7.74 2.96
CA GLN A 24 1.18 -8.48 3.36
C GLN A 24 0.82 -9.82 4.00
N SER A 25 -0.05 -9.78 5.01
CA SER A 25 -0.44 -10.95 5.79
C SER A 25 -1.07 -12.02 4.91
N ILE A 26 -2.05 -11.64 4.08
CA ILE A 26 -2.74 -12.55 3.16
C ILE A 26 -1.76 -13.18 2.16
N LEU A 27 -0.95 -12.36 1.48
CA LEU A 27 -0.04 -12.87 0.46
C LEU A 27 1.07 -13.76 1.04
N THR A 28 1.59 -13.40 2.21
CA THR A 28 2.62 -14.20 2.90
C THR A 28 2.07 -15.55 3.35
N LEU A 29 0.87 -15.58 3.94
CA LEU A 29 0.22 -16.84 4.34
C LEU A 29 -0.11 -17.74 3.15
N ASN A 30 -0.42 -17.13 2.00
CA ASN A 30 -0.63 -17.84 0.75
C ASN A 30 0.66 -18.37 0.11
N GLY A 31 1.81 -18.20 0.78
CA GLY A 31 3.10 -18.76 0.37
C GLY A 31 3.90 -17.89 -0.60
N TYR A 32 3.48 -16.65 -0.87
CA TYR A 32 4.29 -15.72 -1.64
C TYR A 32 5.37 -15.07 -0.79
N LYS A 33 6.51 -14.78 -1.41
CA LYS A 33 7.54 -13.95 -0.80
C LYS A 33 7.18 -12.48 -0.97
N VAL A 34 6.98 -11.77 0.13
CA VAL A 34 6.41 -10.41 0.11
C VAL A 34 7.38 -9.40 0.71
N GLY A 35 7.72 -8.38 -0.08
CA GLY A 35 8.37 -7.17 0.39
C GLY A 35 7.35 -6.08 0.70
N VAL A 36 7.50 -5.36 1.80
CA VAL A 36 6.67 -4.20 2.15
C VAL A 36 7.55 -3.00 2.42
N TYR A 37 7.25 -1.88 1.74
CA TYR A 37 7.89 -0.60 1.95
C TYR A 37 6.87 0.40 2.49
N THR A 38 7.03 0.80 3.75
CA THR A 38 6.12 1.75 4.45
C THR A 38 6.85 2.99 4.95
N SER A 39 6.09 4.06 5.18
CA SER A 39 6.64 5.29 5.76
C SER A 39 5.60 6.09 6.58
N PRO A 40 6.05 6.83 7.61
CA PRO A 40 7.37 6.78 8.26
C PRO A 40 7.57 5.49 9.09
N HIS A 41 8.76 5.30 9.67
CA HIS A 41 8.93 4.33 10.76
C HIS A 41 8.50 4.95 12.10
N LEU A 42 8.18 4.11 13.08
CA LEU A 42 7.81 4.53 14.43
C LEU A 42 9.04 4.69 15.32
N GLN A 43 9.92 3.68 15.35
CA GLN A 43 11.10 3.70 16.23
C GLN A 43 12.40 3.39 15.50
N ARG A 44 12.41 2.34 14.66
CA ARG A 44 13.60 1.85 13.99
C ARG A 44 13.51 2.09 12.49
N PHE A 45 14.57 2.60 11.90
CA PHE A 45 14.67 2.80 10.45
C PHE A 45 14.35 1.53 9.63
N THR A 46 14.67 0.36 10.17
CA THR A 46 14.44 -0.96 9.56
C THR A 46 12.96 -1.33 9.44
N GLU A 47 12.07 -0.72 10.22
CA GLU A 47 10.61 -0.90 10.13
C GLU A 47 10.05 -0.49 8.76
N ARG A 48 10.77 0.34 8.02
CA ARG A 48 10.39 0.74 6.66
C ARG A 48 10.45 -0.42 5.67
N PHE A 49 11.21 -1.48 5.95
CA PHE A 49 11.50 -2.54 4.99
C PHE A 49 11.23 -3.90 5.63
N ILE A 50 10.19 -4.56 5.15
CA ILE A 50 9.75 -5.83 5.72
C ILE A 50 9.74 -6.88 4.63
N ILE A 51 10.30 -8.05 4.93
CA ILE A 51 10.37 -9.19 4.03
C ILE A 51 9.87 -10.39 4.83
N ASP A 52 8.79 -11.03 4.37
CA ASP A 52 8.17 -12.20 5.02
C ASP A 52 7.96 -11.98 6.53
N ASN A 53 7.33 -10.86 6.89
CA ASN A 53 7.05 -10.41 8.27
C ASN A 53 8.27 -10.00 9.13
N ASN A 54 9.48 -10.02 8.58
CA ASN A 54 10.69 -9.64 9.31
C ASN A 54 11.23 -8.29 8.82
N GLU A 55 11.57 -7.41 9.78
CA GLU A 55 12.33 -6.20 9.47
C GLU A 55 13.67 -6.56 8.81
N MET A 56 14.10 -5.73 7.87
CA MET A 56 15.43 -5.86 7.30
C MET A 56 16.50 -5.74 8.40
N LEU A 57 17.49 -6.65 8.39
CA LEU A 57 18.60 -6.61 9.32
C LEU A 57 19.47 -5.37 9.08
N LYS A 58 20.01 -4.79 10.17
CA LYS A 58 20.93 -3.64 10.09
C LYS A 58 22.13 -3.89 9.17
N GLY A 59 22.66 -5.12 9.15
CA GLY A 59 23.76 -5.49 8.25
C GLY A 59 23.37 -5.46 6.77
N ASP A 60 22.11 -5.76 6.43
CA ASP A 60 21.61 -5.68 5.06
C ASP A 60 21.39 -4.21 4.64
N VAL A 61 20.99 -3.33 5.57
CA VAL A 61 20.96 -1.87 5.34
C VAL A 61 22.34 -1.35 4.93
N VAL A 62 23.39 -1.73 5.67
CA VAL A 62 24.78 -1.30 5.37
C VAL A 62 25.18 -1.75 3.97
N LYS A 63 24.97 -3.02 3.63
CA LYS A 63 25.29 -3.56 2.30
C LYS A 63 24.55 -2.82 1.18
N LEU A 64 23.28 -2.46 1.38
CA LEU A 64 22.51 -1.71 0.38
C LEU A 64 23.05 -0.28 0.20
N ILE A 65 23.40 0.39 1.30
CA ILE A 65 24.03 1.71 1.24
C ILE A 65 25.38 1.65 0.51
N GLU A 66 26.21 0.64 0.80
CA GLU A 66 27.50 0.45 0.12
C GLU A 66 27.32 0.26 -1.39
N LYS A 67 26.28 -0.45 -1.84
CA LYS A 67 25.95 -0.60 -3.26
C LYS A 67 25.49 0.71 -3.92
N ILE A 68 24.75 1.55 -3.20
CA ILE A 68 24.12 2.75 -3.76
C ILE A 68 25.05 3.98 -3.66
N LYS A 69 25.95 4.02 -2.66
CA LYS A 69 26.85 5.14 -2.41
C LYS A 69 27.65 5.60 -3.63
N PRO A 70 28.27 4.72 -4.45
CA PRO A 70 28.98 5.16 -5.66
C PRO A 70 28.08 5.87 -6.68
N ILE A 71 26.80 5.47 -6.76
CA ILE A 71 25.81 6.08 -7.65
C ILE A 71 25.44 7.48 -7.13
N ILE A 72 25.23 7.63 -5.82
CA ILE A 72 24.98 8.93 -5.20
C ILE A 72 26.17 9.87 -5.42
N GLU A 73 27.40 9.39 -5.23
CA GLU A 73 28.61 10.19 -5.45
C GLU A 73 28.74 10.66 -6.92
N ASP A 74 28.39 9.83 -7.89
CA ASP A 74 28.34 10.21 -9.31
C ASP A 74 27.24 11.24 -9.60
N MET A 75 26.04 11.09 -9.00
CA MET A 75 24.97 12.08 -9.11
C MET A 75 25.39 13.44 -8.58
N LEU A 76 26.05 13.46 -7.42
CA LEU A 76 26.56 14.70 -6.79
C LEU A 76 27.58 15.40 -7.68
N LYS A 77 28.51 14.66 -8.31
CA LYS A 77 29.47 15.21 -9.28
C LYS A 77 28.79 15.85 -10.49
N LYS A 78 27.61 15.35 -10.87
CA LYS A 78 26.77 15.88 -11.95
C LYS A 78 25.80 16.98 -11.48
N GLY A 79 25.92 17.46 -10.24
CA GLY A 79 25.09 18.51 -9.68
C GLY A 79 23.68 18.07 -9.25
N ASN A 80 23.43 16.76 -9.13
CA ASN A 80 22.15 16.21 -8.69
C ASN A 80 22.28 15.66 -7.26
N THR A 81 21.47 16.17 -6.34
CA THR A 81 21.45 15.72 -4.95
C THR A 81 20.15 14.97 -4.67
N PRO A 82 20.17 13.62 -4.58
CA PRO A 82 18.98 12.88 -4.23
C PRO A 82 18.57 13.18 -2.79
N THR A 83 17.27 13.27 -2.56
CA THR A 83 16.67 13.43 -1.26
C THR A 83 16.82 12.15 -0.43
N PHE A 84 16.67 12.28 0.89
CA PHE A 84 16.61 11.13 1.79
C PHE A 84 15.58 10.09 1.32
N PHE A 85 14.38 10.53 0.93
CA PHE A 85 13.31 9.62 0.56
C PHE A 85 13.58 8.89 -0.76
N GLU A 86 14.23 9.54 -1.73
CA GLU A 86 14.66 8.89 -2.97
C GLU A 86 15.72 7.81 -2.72
N ILE A 87 16.71 8.09 -1.85
CA ILE A 87 17.74 7.10 -1.48
C ILE A 87 17.10 5.88 -0.79
N VAL A 88 16.24 6.11 0.20
CA VAL A 88 15.56 5.05 0.96
C VAL A 88 14.65 4.22 0.05
N THR A 89 13.95 4.86 -0.88
CA THR A 89 13.11 4.18 -1.87
C THR A 89 13.94 3.31 -2.82
N ALA A 90 15.09 3.80 -3.29
CA ALA A 90 16.03 3.02 -4.08
C ALA A 90 16.57 1.80 -3.31
N MET A 91 16.85 1.96 -2.02
CA MET A 91 17.23 0.84 -1.15
C MET A 91 16.13 -0.21 -1.04
N ALA A 92 14.87 0.19 -0.87
CA ALA A 92 13.73 -0.73 -0.78
C ALA A 92 13.65 -1.59 -2.04
N PHE A 93 13.67 -0.96 -3.21
CA PHE A 93 13.57 -1.67 -4.47
C PHE A 93 14.76 -2.59 -4.72
N LEU A 94 15.97 -2.17 -4.37
CA LEU A 94 17.15 -3.02 -4.48
C LEU A 94 17.07 -4.22 -3.53
N CYS A 95 16.61 -4.01 -2.29
CA CYS A 95 16.42 -5.08 -1.31
C CYS A 95 15.43 -6.13 -1.81
N PHE A 96 14.26 -5.70 -2.30
CA PHE A 96 13.23 -6.60 -2.82
C PHE A 96 13.71 -7.41 -4.02
N LYS A 97 14.50 -6.79 -4.91
CA LYS A 97 15.16 -7.51 -6.00
C LYS A 97 16.16 -8.53 -5.46
N ASP A 98 17.07 -8.13 -4.57
CA ASP A 98 18.13 -8.99 -4.04
C ASP A 98 17.56 -10.18 -3.23
N LYS A 99 16.39 -10.00 -2.61
CA LYS A 99 15.68 -11.05 -1.88
C LYS A 99 14.74 -11.88 -2.77
N ASN A 100 14.61 -11.57 -4.05
CA ASN A 100 13.71 -12.25 -5.00
C ASN A 100 12.26 -12.33 -4.49
N VAL A 101 11.68 -11.20 -4.07
CA VAL A 101 10.26 -11.17 -3.67
C VAL A 101 9.36 -11.41 -4.88
N ASP A 102 8.22 -12.07 -4.67
CA ASP A 102 7.18 -12.24 -5.69
C ASP A 102 6.36 -10.95 -5.83
N PHE A 103 6.03 -10.35 -4.69
CA PHE A 103 5.26 -9.11 -4.57
C PHE A 103 5.99 -8.08 -3.72
N ALA A 104 5.96 -6.83 -4.17
CA ALA A 104 6.30 -5.66 -3.38
C ALA A 104 5.05 -4.81 -3.15
N ILE A 105 4.69 -4.62 -1.90
CA ILE A 105 3.64 -3.69 -1.46
C ILE A 105 4.34 -2.37 -1.11
N VAL A 106 4.01 -1.33 -1.85
CA VAL A 106 4.74 -0.06 -1.81
C VAL A 106 3.79 1.04 -1.36
N GLU A 107 4.01 1.57 -0.15
CA GLU A 107 3.27 2.72 0.35
C GLU A 107 3.85 4.01 -0.23
N VAL A 108 2.98 4.87 -0.77
CA VAL A 108 3.33 6.23 -1.16
C VAL A 108 3.68 7.06 0.07
N GLY A 109 4.81 7.79 0.02
CA GLY A 109 5.22 8.67 1.10
C GLY A 109 4.33 9.90 1.22
N LEU A 110 4.26 10.71 0.16
CA LEU A 110 3.43 11.91 0.12
C LEU A 110 2.85 12.16 -1.27
N GLY A 111 1.58 12.53 -1.33
CA GLY A 111 0.88 12.81 -2.59
C GLY A 111 0.73 11.54 -3.42
N GLY A 112 1.51 11.42 -4.49
CA GLY A 112 1.55 10.25 -5.37
C GLY A 112 2.29 10.54 -6.66
N ARG A 113 1.87 11.57 -7.40
CA ARG A 113 2.38 11.92 -8.73
C ARG A 113 3.89 12.09 -8.78
N PHE A 114 4.45 12.86 -7.86
CA PHE A 114 5.89 13.15 -7.76
C PHE A 114 6.58 12.40 -6.60
N ASP A 115 5.91 11.41 -6.02
CA ASP A 115 6.50 10.61 -4.96
C ASP A 115 7.62 9.72 -5.52
N ALA A 116 8.71 9.53 -4.77
CA ALA A 116 9.85 8.72 -5.21
C ALA A 116 9.45 7.26 -5.53
N THR A 117 8.35 6.77 -4.96
CA THR A 117 7.82 5.43 -5.23
C THR A 117 7.15 5.31 -6.60
N ASN A 118 6.74 6.42 -7.23
CA ASN A 118 5.93 6.42 -8.46
C ASN A 118 6.69 6.05 -9.75
N ILE A 119 7.88 5.48 -9.62
CA ILE A 119 8.66 4.91 -10.72
C ILE A 119 8.31 3.44 -11.03
N VAL A 120 7.35 2.87 -10.29
CA VAL A 120 6.86 1.49 -10.44
C VAL A 120 5.79 1.38 -11.53
N GLU A 121 5.68 0.19 -12.11
CA GLU A 121 4.55 -0.24 -12.96
C GLU A 121 3.79 -1.31 -12.18
N PRO A 122 2.76 -0.93 -11.37
CA PRO A 122 2.08 -1.88 -10.51
C PRO A 122 1.11 -2.74 -11.30
N ILE A 123 0.75 -3.88 -10.71
CA ILE A 123 -0.35 -4.73 -11.22
C ILE A 123 -1.71 -4.19 -10.79
N VAL A 124 -1.75 -3.41 -9.70
CA VAL A 124 -2.92 -2.71 -9.19
C VAL A 124 -2.47 -1.51 -8.36
N SER A 125 -3.13 -0.38 -8.55
CA SER A 125 -2.97 0.80 -7.70
C SER A 125 -4.12 0.87 -6.70
N VAL A 126 -3.83 1.20 -5.44
CA VAL A 126 -4.83 1.39 -4.40
C VAL A 126 -4.75 2.82 -3.91
N ILE A 127 -5.88 3.52 -3.92
CA ILE A 127 -6.01 4.83 -3.28
C ILE A 127 -6.99 4.63 -2.14
N THR A 128 -6.61 4.86 -0.88
CA THR A 128 -7.56 4.70 0.23
C THR A 128 -8.62 5.83 0.21
N ASN A 129 -8.84 6.53 1.32
CA ASN A 129 -9.59 7.79 1.29
C ASN A 129 -8.71 8.95 0.83
N VAL A 130 -9.35 10.05 0.45
CA VAL A 130 -8.72 11.34 0.23
C VAL A 130 -9.39 12.36 1.13
N SER A 131 -8.62 13.03 1.98
CA SER A 131 -9.08 14.14 2.79
C SER A 131 -8.11 15.32 2.72
N LEU A 132 -8.53 16.48 3.22
CA LEU A 132 -7.65 17.64 3.31
C LEU A 132 -6.49 17.33 4.28
N GLU A 133 -5.27 17.34 3.76
CA GLU A 133 -4.02 17.15 4.50
C GLU A 133 -2.87 17.80 3.71
N HIS A 134 -1.80 18.20 4.40
CA HIS A 134 -0.57 18.69 3.75
C HIS A 134 -0.82 19.78 2.69
N GLN A 135 -1.73 20.71 2.98
CA GLN A 135 -2.21 21.73 2.03
C GLN A 135 -1.07 22.61 1.49
N ASP A 136 -0.04 22.85 2.31
CA ASP A 136 1.18 23.56 1.97
C ASP A 136 1.97 22.91 0.81
N ARG A 137 1.75 21.62 0.56
CA ARG A 137 2.46 20.81 -0.44
C ARG A 137 1.57 20.25 -1.52
N LEU A 138 0.32 19.93 -1.20
CA LEU A 138 -0.62 19.23 -2.10
C LEU A 138 -1.75 20.12 -2.62
N GLY A 139 -1.84 21.36 -2.16
CA GLY A 139 -2.87 22.32 -2.54
C GLY A 139 -4.00 22.44 -1.51
N ASP A 140 -4.80 23.50 -1.66
CA ASP A 140 -5.77 23.88 -0.65
C ASP A 140 -7.14 23.20 -0.83
N LYS A 141 -7.38 22.56 -1.97
CA LYS A 141 -8.66 21.94 -2.30
C LYS A 141 -8.55 20.42 -2.35
N ILE A 142 -9.66 19.76 -2.05
CA ILE A 142 -9.75 18.30 -2.12
C ILE A 142 -9.44 17.78 -3.54
N ASP A 143 -9.80 18.55 -4.57
CA ASP A 143 -9.57 18.22 -5.97
C ASP A 143 -8.06 18.22 -6.29
N ASP A 144 -7.29 19.14 -5.71
CA ASP A 144 -5.84 19.25 -5.90
C ASP A 144 -5.13 18.04 -5.25
N ILE A 145 -5.53 17.70 -4.02
CA ILE A 145 -4.99 16.56 -3.28
C ILE A 145 -5.36 15.24 -3.98
N ALA A 146 -6.59 15.12 -4.48
CA ALA A 146 -7.03 13.95 -5.23
C ALA A 146 -6.23 13.80 -6.53
N PHE A 147 -5.96 14.90 -7.23
CA PHE A 147 -5.15 14.91 -8.45
C PHE A 147 -3.71 14.44 -8.19
N GLU A 148 -3.08 14.90 -7.10
CA GLU A 148 -1.74 14.43 -6.70
C GLU A 148 -1.72 12.94 -6.39
N LYS A 149 -2.70 12.44 -5.62
CA LYS A 149 -2.80 11.01 -5.26
C LYS A 149 -3.10 10.13 -6.46
N ALA A 150 -4.00 10.56 -7.34
CA ALA A 150 -4.35 9.85 -8.58
C ALA A 150 -3.17 9.75 -9.58
N GLY A 151 -2.05 10.45 -9.33
CA GLY A 151 -0.82 10.31 -10.10
C GLY A 151 -0.18 8.92 -10.05
N ILE A 152 -0.61 8.03 -9.15
CA ILE A 152 -0.17 6.62 -9.12
C ILE A 152 -0.98 5.72 -10.06
N ILE A 153 -2.05 6.22 -10.69
CA ILE A 153 -2.83 5.47 -11.68
C ILE A 153 -2.02 5.35 -12.96
N LYS A 154 -1.82 4.12 -13.45
CA LYS A 154 -1.03 3.82 -14.65
C LYS A 154 -1.92 3.29 -15.79
N ASP A 155 -1.48 3.50 -17.03
CA ASP A 155 -2.25 3.16 -18.22
C ASP A 155 -2.69 1.70 -18.23
N ASN A 156 -4.00 1.45 -18.36
CA ASN A 156 -4.64 0.13 -18.38
C ASN A 156 -4.45 -0.72 -17.11
N ILE A 157 -3.88 -0.16 -16.04
CA ILE A 157 -3.73 -0.83 -14.74
C ILE A 157 -4.95 -0.51 -13.88
N PRO A 158 -5.60 -1.51 -13.23
CA PRO A 158 -6.75 -1.28 -12.37
C PRO A 158 -6.41 -0.40 -11.16
N VAL A 159 -7.40 0.38 -10.73
CA VAL A 159 -7.35 1.16 -9.50
C VAL A 159 -8.51 0.80 -8.56
N ILE A 160 -8.18 0.52 -7.31
CA ILE A 160 -9.14 0.30 -6.23
C ILE A 160 -9.16 1.54 -5.36
N THR A 161 -10.34 2.09 -5.06
CA THR A 161 -10.45 3.36 -4.34
C THR A 161 -11.52 3.40 -3.26
N GLY A 162 -11.19 3.96 -2.10
CA GLY A 162 -12.13 4.28 -1.00
C GLY A 162 -12.54 5.76 -1.00
N ALA A 163 -12.06 6.52 -1.98
CA ALA A 163 -12.37 7.93 -2.14
C ALA A 163 -13.86 8.13 -2.49
N SER A 164 -14.41 9.26 -2.05
CA SER A 164 -15.82 9.62 -2.28
C SER A 164 -15.98 11.09 -2.68
N GLY A 165 -17.18 11.44 -3.14
CA GLY A 165 -17.52 12.80 -3.57
C GLY A 165 -16.57 13.33 -4.64
N LYS A 166 -16.15 14.60 -4.50
CA LYS A 166 -15.28 15.26 -5.49
C LYS A 166 -13.94 14.56 -5.73
N SER A 167 -13.38 13.96 -4.67
CA SER A 167 -12.11 13.23 -4.81
C SER A 167 -12.24 12.01 -5.72
N LEU A 168 -13.39 11.33 -5.66
CA LEU A 168 -13.72 10.22 -6.54
C LEU A 168 -13.93 10.70 -7.99
N ASP A 169 -14.55 11.86 -8.20
CA ASP A 169 -14.73 12.43 -9.54
C ASP A 169 -13.38 12.66 -10.25
N VAL A 170 -12.39 13.18 -9.51
CA VAL A 170 -11.02 13.39 -10.01
C VAL A 170 -10.35 12.06 -10.34
N ILE A 171 -10.46 11.07 -9.45
CA ILE A 171 -9.89 9.72 -9.67
C ILE A 171 -10.53 9.07 -10.90
N ASN A 172 -11.85 9.12 -11.03
CA ASN A 172 -12.59 8.58 -12.18
C ASN A 172 -12.18 9.25 -13.49
N LYS A 173 -12.00 10.58 -13.48
CA LYS A 173 -11.54 11.33 -14.65
C LYS A 173 -10.15 10.84 -15.10
N ILE A 174 -9.19 10.76 -14.18
CA ILE A 174 -7.83 10.33 -14.49
C ILE A 174 -7.81 8.87 -14.91
N ALA A 175 -8.52 7.98 -14.20
CA ALA A 175 -8.62 6.58 -14.57
C ALA A 175 -9.20 6.40 -15.98
N LYS A 176 -10.21 7.19 -16.36
CA LYS A 176 -10.76 7.19 -17.73
C LYS A 176 -9.72 7.63 -18.76
N GLU A 177 -8.95 8.69 -18.49
CA GLU A 177 -7.86 9.14 -19.36
C GLU A 177 -6.77 8.05 -19.53
N ARG A 178 -6.51 7.29 -18.46
CA ARG A 178 -5.55 6.18 -18.39
C ARG A 178 -6.10 4.85 -18.86
N LYS A 179 -7.40 4.77 -19.22
CA LYS A 179 -8.11 3.51 -19.53
C LYS A 179 -8.00 2.46 -18.42
N SER A 180 -7.90 2.93 -17.17
CA SER A 180 -7.77 2.12 -15.97
C SER A 180 -9.16 1.73 -15.45
N PRO A 181 -9.46 0.43 -15.29
CA PRO A 181 -10.66 -0.01 -14.59
C PRO A 181 -10.67 0.51 -13.15
N VAL A 182 -11.81 1.04 -12.69
CA VAL A 182 -11.98 1.56 -11.33
C VAL A 182 -12.90 0.63 -10.55
N THR A 183 -12.48 0.22 -9.35
CA THR A 183 -13.36 -0.37 -8.34
C THR A 183 -13.46 0.59 -7.17
N THR A 184 -14.65 1.09 -6.90
CA THR A 184 -14.92 1.96 -5.76
C THR A 184 -15.49 1.13 -4.63
N VAL A 185 -14.97 1.31 -3.43
CA VAL A 185 -15.53 0.75 -2.20
C VAL A 185 -16.02 1.88 -1.32
N ASP A 186 -17.18 1.70 -0.71
CA ASP A 186 -17.79 2.64 0.23
C ASP A 186 -18.30 1.90 1.48
N ASP A 187 -18.99 2.62 2.36
CA ASP A 187 -19.53 2.08 3.61
C ASP A 187 -20.71 1.11 3.41
N GLY A 188 -21.26 1.01 2.19
CA GLY A 188 -22.28 0.02 1.84
C GLY A 188 -21.74 -1.38 1.59
N PHE A 189 -20.41 -1.56 1.47
CA PHE A 189 -19.78 -2.85 1.20
C PHE A 189 -19.38 -3.61 2.47
N TRP A 190 -19.64 -3.06 3.65
CA TRP A 190 -19.30 -3.76 4.89
C TRP A 190 -20.19 -3.36 6.06
N GLU A 191 -20.38 -4.30 6.96
CA GLU A 191 -21.09 -4.10 8.22
C GLU A 191 -20.23 -4.61 9.37
N LYS A 192 -20.13 -3.81 10.44
CA LYS A 192 -19.55 -4.32 11.70
C LYS A 192 -20.60 -5.15 12.42
N LEU A 193 -20.36 -6.46 12.51
CA LEU A 193 -21.28 -7.40 13.16
C LEU A 193 -21.12 -7.36 14.68
N GLN A 194 -19.89 -7.49 15.16
CA GLN A 194 -19.57 -7.54 16.59
C GLN A 194 -18.12 -7.12 16.85
N GLY A 195 -17.76 -7.01 18.13
CA GLY A 195 -16.38 -6.76 18.53
C GLY A 195 -16.21 -6.54 20.03
N GLY A 196 -14.99 -6.73 20.49
CA GLY A 196 -14.53 -6.44 21.83
C GLY A 196 -13.38 -5.41 21.84
N PRO A 197 -12.65 -5.30 22.96
CA PRO A 197 -11.51 -4.39 23.09
C PRO A 197 -10.36 -4.70 22.11
N ASP A 198 -10.14 -5.97 21.82
CA ASP A 198 -8.98 -6.53 21.11
C ASP A 198 -9.35 -7.33 19.84
N TRP A 199 -10.63 -7.30 19.45
CA TRP A 199 -11.08 -7.96 18.24
C TRP A 199 -12.34 -7.31 17.67
N GLN A 200 -12.54 -7.44 16.37
CA GLN A 200 -13.73 -6.98 15.66
C GLN A 200 -14.09 -7.98 14.57
N GLU A 201 -15.37 -8.07 14.25
CA GLU A 201 -15.88 -8.89 13.16
C GLU A 201 -16.70 -8.05 12.19
N PHE A 202 -16.46 -8.26 10.91
CA PHE A 202 -17.08 -7.55 9.81
C PHE A 202 -17.67 -8.55 8.81
N LEU A 203 -18.86 -8.24 8.30
CA LEU A 203 -19.33 -8.75 7.02
C LEU A 203 -18.78 -7.82 5.93
N VAL A 204 -18.15 -8.36 4.91
CA VAL A 204 -17.64 -7.62 3.76
C VAL A 204 -18.24 -8.22 2.49
N ASN A 205 -18.95 -7.41 1.72
CA ASN A 205 -19.53 -7.79 0.45
C ASN A 205 -18.50 -7.62 -0.66
N GLY A 206 -17.78 -8.68 -1.01
CA GLY A 206 -16.84 -8.68 -2.13
C GLY A 206 -17.56 -8.77 -3.48
N SER A 207 -16.82 -8.49 -4.54
CA SER A 207 -17.31 -8.66 -5.92
C SER A 207 -17.41 -10.14 -6.31
N LEU A 208 -16.61 -11.01 -5.70
CA LEU A 208 -16.68 -12.46 -5.95
C LEU A 208 -17.63 -13.17 -4.99
N LYS A 209 -17.68 -12.72 -3.73
CA LYS A 209 -18.53 -13.28 -2.66
C LYS A 209 -18.50 -12.43 -1.40
N ASP A 210 -19.34 -12.80 -0.43
CA ASP A 210 -19.31 -12.23 0.92
C ASP A 210 -18.27 -12.92 1.81
N TYR A 211 -17.67 -12.16 2.72
CA TYR A 211 -16.68 -12.61 3.69
C TYR A 211 -17.10 -12.24 5.11
N HIS A 212 -17.04 -13.21 6.02
CA HIS A 212 -17.10 -12.98 7.46
C HIS A 212 -15.67 -12.95 7.99
N LEU A 213 -15.20 -11.74 8.36
CA LEU A 213 -13.79 -11.49 8.65
C LEU A 213 -13.63 -10.97 10.07
N LYS A 214 -12.77 -11.65 10.82
CA LYS A 214 -12.35 -11.23 12.16
C LYS A 214 -10.98 -10.56 12.06
N THR A 215 -10.77 -9.47 12.80
CA THR A 215 -9.48 -8.79 12.91
C THR A 215 -9.19 -8.41 14.36
N SER A 216 -7.92 -8.44 14.75
CA SER A 216 -7.45 -7.87 16.03
C SER A 216 -7.21 -6.36 15.94
N MET A 217 -7.19 -5.78 14.73
CA MET A 217 -6.96 -4.35 14.56
C MET A 217 -8.16 -3.54 15.07
N ALA A 218 -7.91 -2.61 16.00
CA ALA A 218 -8.94 -1.75 16.56
C ALA A 218 -9.42 -0.68 15.54
N GLY A 219 -10.60 -0.09 15.83
CA GLY A 219 -11.23 0.98 15.06
C GLY A 219 -12.28 0.52 14.04
N LYS A 220 -13.42 1.22 13.98
CA LYS A 220 -14.48 0.94 12.99
C LYS A 220 -14.02 1.15 11.54
N PHE A 221 -13.10 2.08 11.31
CA PHE A 221 -12.50 2.35 10.00
C PHE A 221 -11.70 1.18 9.42
N GLN A 222 -11.45 0.11 10.19
CA GLN A 222 -10.88 -1.11 9.62
C GLN A 222 -11.83 -1.81 8.66
N GLY A 223 -13.15 -1.65 8.79
CA GLY A 223 -14.10 -2.19 7.82
C GLY A 223 -13.80 -1.69 6.40
N GLU A 224 -13.54 -0.39 6.24
CA GLU A 224 -13.14 0.20 4.96
C GLU A 224 -11.76 -0.31 4.49
N ASN A 225 -10.75 -0.37 5.39
CA ASN A 225 -9.42 -0.86 5.03
C ASN A 225 -9.44 -2.35 4.62
N ILE A 226 -10.24 -3.17 5.30
CA ILE A 226 -10.43 -4.59 4.98
C ILE A 226 -11.15 -4.69 3.63
N THR A 227 -12.20 -3.92 3.40
CA THR A 227 -12.94 -3.92 2.12
C THR A 227 -12.03 -3.53 0.95
N LEU A 228 -11.19 -2.49 1.12
CA LEU A 228 -10.16 -2.12 0.15
C LEU A 228 -9.17 -3.26 -0.13
N THR A 229 -8.76 -3.96 0.94
CA THR A 229 -7.87 -5.11 0.83
C THR A 229 -8.54 -6.23 0.05
N ILE A 230 -9.77 -6.61 0.39
CA ILE A 230 -10.54 -7.65 -0.30
C ILE A 230 -10.72 -7.30 -1.78
N ALA A 231 -11.17 -6.08 -2.10
CA ALA A 231 -11.32 -5.65 -3.49
C ALA A 231 -9.98 -5.70 -4.26
N THR A 232 -8.85 -5.40 -3.60
CA THR A 232 -7.51 -5.54 -4.19
C THR A 232 -7.14 -7.00 -4.42
N ILE A 233 -7.40 -7.88 -3.46
CA ILE A 233 -7.14 -9.33 -3.54
C ILE A 233 -7.98 -9.96 -4.66
N GLU A 234 -9.27 -9.67 -4.71
CA GLU A 234 -10.16 -10.18 -5.75
C GLU A 234 -9.74 -9.67 -7.14
N ASN A 235 -9.32 -8.41 -7.24
CA ASN A 235 -8.81 -7.85 -8.50
C ASN A 235 -7.58 -8.61 -9.00
N ILE A 236 -6.58 -8.87 -8.15
CA ILE A 236 -5.40 -9.62 -8.58
C ILE A 236 -5.70 -11.11 -8.80
N GLN A 237 -6.68 -11.69 -8.09
CA GLN A 237 -7.17 -13.05 -8.35
C GLN A 237 -7.77 -13.18 -9.74
N MET A 238 -8.66 -12.24 -10.13
CA MET A 238 -9.24 -12.18 -11.47
C MET A 238 -8.18 -12.00 -12.57
N ASN A 239 -6.99 -11.50 -12.22
CA ASN A 239 -5.85 -11.34 -13.11
C ASN A 239 -4.79 -12.46 -12.96
N GLY A 240 -5.18 -13.62 -12.42
CA GLY A 240 -4.39 -14.84 -12.44
C GLY A 240 -3.45 -15.05 -11.25
N VAL A 241 -3.60 -14.29 -10.16
CA VAL A 241 -2.90 -14.58 -8.90
C VAL A 241 -3.73 -15.58 -8.09
N TYR A 242 -3.16 -16.74 -7.75
CA TYR A 242 -3.87 -17.72 -6.93
C TYR A 242 -3.83 -17.31 -5.46
N ILE A 243 -4.99 -17.09 -4.84
CA ILE A 243 -5.10 -16.77 -3.41
C ILE A 243 -6.26 -17.60 -2.84
N THR A 244 -6.02 -18.29 -1.73
CA THR A 244 -7.00 -19.14 -1.07
C THR A 244 -7.89 -18.35 -0.11
N ASP A 245 -9.10 -18.84 0.10
CA ASP A 245 -10.03 -18.30 1.09
C ASP A 245 -9.47 -18.35 2.51
N GLU A 246 -8.78 -19.44 2.83
CA GLU A 246 -8.10 -19.62 4.12
C GLU A 246 -7.04 -18.53 4.34
N SER A 247 -6.21 -18.24 3.32
CA SER A 247 -5.21 -17.18 3.41
C SER A 247 -5.83 -15.80 3.56
N ILE A 248 -7.01 -15.55 2.97
CA ILE A 248 -7.75 -14.29 3.15
C ILE A 248 -8.22 -14.18 4.59
N THR A 249 -8.98 -15.16 5.08
CA THR A 249 -9.57 -15.12 6.42
C THR A 249 -8.50 -15.09 7.51
N GLU A 250 -7.53 -16.00 7.46
CA GLU A 250 -6.43 -16.03 8.44
C GLU A 250 -5.53 -14.79 8.32
N GLY A 251 -5.33 -14.28 7.09
CA GLY A 251 -4.52 -13.10 6.85
C GLY A 251 -5.08 -11.87 7.54
N ILE A 252 -6.38 -11.63 7.42
CA ILE A 252 -7.06 -10.53 8.12
C ILE A 252 -7.02 -10.71 9.64
N GLU A 253 -7.22 -11.94 10.13
CA GLU A 253 -7.23 -12.24 11.57
C GLU A 253 -5.86 -12.03 12.23
N LYS A 254 -4.79 -12.54 11.61
CA LYS A 254 -3.42 -12.49 12.13
C LYS A 254 -2.71 -11.14 11.92
N THR A 255 -3.32 -10.22 11.17
CA THR A 255 -2.69 -8.92 10.91
C THR A 255 -2.60 -8.09 12.18
N THR A 256 -1.41 -7.56 12.44
CA THR A 256 -1.15 -6.58 13.51
C THR A 256 -0.57 -5.29 12.92
N ASN A 257 -0.72 -4.18 13.64
CA ASN A 257 -0.14 -2.91 13.24
C ASN A 257 0.44 -2.17 14.47
N PRO A 258 1.70 -2.46 14.83
CA PRO A 258 2.35 -1.87 15.99
C PRO A 258 2.27 -0.34 16.00
N GLY A 259 1.91 0.24 17.14
CA GLY A 259 1.76 1.68 17.35
C GLY A 259 0.50 2.34 16.79
N ARG A 260 -0.44 1.59 16.19
CA ARG A 260 -1.76 2.13 15.78
C ARG A 260 -2.90 1.51 16.58
N MET A 261 -3.29 2.20 17.66
CA MET A 261 -4.28 1.71 18.64
C MET A 261 -3.92 0.33 19.18
N GLU A 262 -2.62 0.10 19.35
CA GLU A 262 -2.09 -1.07 20.05
C GLU A 262 -2.37 -0.90 21.55
N ILE A 263 -3.03 -1.88 22.15
CA ILE A 263 -3.17 -1.95 23.61
C ILE A 263 -1.86 -2.52 24.13
N VAL A 264 -1.13 -1.71 24.92
CA VAL A 264 0.15 -2.06 25.56
C VAL A 264 -0.09 -2.38 27.03
#